data_AF-A0A5B8CFW8-F1
#
_entry.id   AF-A0A5B8CFW8-F1
#
_cell.length_a   1.000
_cell.length_b   1.000
_cell.length_c   1.000
_cell.angle_alpha   90.00
_cell.angle_beta   90.00
_cell.angle_gamma   90.00
#
_symmetry.space_group_name_H-M   'P 1'
#
loop_
_entity.id
_entity.type
_entity.pdbx_description
1 polymer ?
#
loop_
_entity_poly.entity_id
_entity_poly.type
_entity_poly.pdbx_seq_one_letter_code
_entity_poly.pdbx_strand_id
1 'polypeptide(L)'
;MLKATEAEIETVREYFEWQAPDLQVVFLQKVYSEAVLNTRHDVWDIHTNKDRWWVITGGTNLYSQAQFPNMDLALTFHIGLMLRIPRTEEQQENDLRVLPFEPVLEKMEDVGAAMTQAHNLADYQAVGVRCRETLLALIGAAQDAAAWTDAPPQRANFRAWTEIIFNALLPSESNKERRGAIKQTLESAWTFTNWLTHAKSATWLDADMAHALTQQAVQIAMTQILRALRGVPEACPQCGSSYLEPEHGENSSAPGVLWERPACTDCDWTGRPVPVLDTEAGRPIIMREGEQTHEHSIMTVPLRMIAKPGDPVIAPLQAMETGPPEHVVYFAYGSNMSTVRLRERMPSCEPLGIATLPGHALRFHKRSKDKSGKCNAFATDDGQSVVGVLFSFDPAERATLDRAEGVGNGYEHATVTVINDEGRRRKVLTYLASPDAIDDALKPYSWYKDFVLSGCAEHGLPADYVAAYVQAVAAASDPDTTRDARERAKLGATFSPAS
;
A
#
# COMPACT_ATOMS: atom_id res chain seq x y z
N MET A 1 11.89 24.51 9.91
CA MET A 1 12.37 23.11 9.81
C MET A 1 11.31 22.22 10.43
N LEU A 2 10.83 21.23 9.68
CA LEU A 2 9.81 20.30 10.16
C LEU A 2 10.48 19.16 10.93
N LYS A 3 9.88 18.74 12.04
CA LYS A 3 10.31 17.53 12.74
C LYS A 3 9.87 16.32 11.92
N ALA A 4 10.75 15.34 11.78
CA ALA A 4 10.44 14.04 11.21
C ALA A 4 10.82 12.94 12.20
N THR A 5 10.05 11.85 12.18
CA THR A 5 10.32 10.64 12.95
C THR A 5 11.49 9.86 12.35
N GLU A 6 12.13 9.02 13.15
CA GLU A 6 13.24 8.18 12.70
C GLU A 6 12.77 7.17 11.63
N ALA A 7 11.53 6.67 11.74
CA ALA A 7 10.91 5.81 10.74
C ALA A 7 10.66 6.52 9.39
N GLU A 8 10.20 7.79 9.40
CA GLU A 8 10.04 8.58 8.17
C GLU A 8 11.39 8.84 7.48
N ILE A 9 12.42 9.20 8.26
CA ILE A 9 13.79 9.41 7.77
C ILE A 9 14.30 8.13 7.09
N GLU A 10 14.13 6.98 7.74
CA GLU A 10 14.62 5.71 7.22
C GLU A 10 13.87 5.28 5.96
N THR A 11 12.54 5.45 5.92
CA THR A 11 11.72 5.13 4.75
C THR A 11 12.19 5.90 3.51
N VAL A 12 12.46 7.20 3.66
CA VAL A 12 12.92 8.05 2.56
C VAL A 12 14.35 7.72 2.16
N ARG A 13 15.23 7.43 3.13
CA ARG A 13 16.60 6.97 2.86
C ARG A 13 16.61 5.67 2.07
N GLU A 14 15.87 4.67 2.53
CA GLU A 14 15.75 3.36 1.86
C GLU A 14 15.21 3.51 0.44
N TYR A 15 14.19 4.36 0.24
CA TYR A 15 13.67 4.65 -1.09
C TYR A 15 14.74 5.30 -1.98
N PHE A 16 15.46 6.29 -1.47
CA PHE A 16 16.49 6.99 -2.23
C PHE A 16 17.63 6.05 -2.63
N GLU A 17 18.16 5.26 -1.70
CA GLU A 17 19.25 4.31 -1.96
C GLU A 17 18.82 3.18 -2.91
N TRP A 18 17.56 2.77 -2.87
CA TRP A 18 17.00 1.82 -3.82
C TRP A 18 16.96 2.38 -5.25
N GLN A 19 16.53 3.62 -5.42
CA GLN A 19 16.45 4.27 -6.73
C GLN A 19 17.79 4.81 -7.23
N ALA A 20 18.69 5.14 -6.30
CA ALA A 20 20.01 5.71 -6.56
C ALA A 20 21.13 4.89 -5.88
N PRO A 21 21.33 3.61 -6.27
CA PRO A 21 22.29 2.73 -5.61
C PRO A 21 23.74 3.18 -5.75
N ASP A 22 24.05 4.05 -6.71
CA ASP A 22 25.37 4.64 -6.96
C ASP A 22 25.65 5.95 -6.21
N LEU A 23 24.68 6.44 -5.41
CA LEU A 23 24.76 7.66 -4.62
C LEU A 23 24.63 7.35 -3.12
N GLN A 24 25.45 8.02 -2.30
CA GLN A 24 25.41 7.85 -0.85
C GLN A 24 24.81 9.09 -0.19
N VAL A 25 23.79 8.91 0.65
CA VAL A 25 23.13 10.01 1.38
C VAL A 25 24.02 10.50 2.53
N VAL A 26 24.50 11.74 2.42
CA VAL A 26 25.31 12.41 3.45
C VAL A 26 24.43 13.24 4.40
N PHE A 27 23.37 13.83 3.87
CA PHE A 27 22.42 14.64 4.62
C PHE A 27 21.00 14.45 4.11
N LEU A 28 20.03 14.43 5.02
CA LEU A 28 18.62 14.23 4.69
C LEU A 28 17.75 15.01 5.66
N GLN A 29 16.86 15.86 5.14
CA GLN A 29 16.00 16.71 5.96
C GLN A 29 14.63 16.95 5.33
N LYS A 30 13.56 16.82 6.13
CA LYS A 30 12.21 17.24 5.76
C LYS A 30 12.09 18.76 5.79
N VAL A 31 11.87 19.37 4.63
CA VAL A 31 11.86 20.83 4.47
C VAL A 31 10.44 21.41 4.39
N TYR A 32 9.49 20.65 3.84
CA TYR A 32 8.12 21.11 3.61
C TYR A 32 7.11 19.96 3.62
N SER A 33 5.83 20.27 3.82
CA SER A 33 4.75 19.29 3.94
C SER A 33 3.44 19.96 3.54
N GLU A 34 2.72 19.38 2.58
CA GLU A 34 1.45 19.90 2.08
C GLU A 34 0.47 18.76 1.78
N ALA A 35 -0.81 18.96 2.09
CA ALA A 35 -1.85 17.97 1.81
C ALA A 35 -2.71 18.43 0.62
N VAL A 36 -2.82 17.58 -0.39
CA VAL A 36 -3.62 17.83 -1.61
C VAL A 36 -4.48 16.59 -1.89
N LEU A 37 -5.79 16.78 -2.03
CA LEU A 37 -6.77 15.71 -2.35
C LEU A 37 -6.56 14.43 -1.50
N ASN A 38 -6.57 14.61 -0.17
CA ASN A 38 -6.39 13.55 0.83
C ASN A 38 -5.00 12.89 0.87
N THR A 39 -4.04 13.31 0.04
CA THR A 39 -2.67 12.79 0.07
C THR A 39 -1.71 13.83 0.63
N ARG A 40 -0.96 13.45 1.66
CA ARG A 40 0.10 14.27 2.24
C ARG A 40 1.39 14.10 1.44
N HIS A 41 1.93 15.20 0.95
CA HIS A 41 3.18 15.28 0.23
C HIS A 41 4.25 15.94 1.12
N ASP A 42 5.19 15.14 1.58
CA ASP A 42 6.34 15.64 2.33
C ASP A 42 7.55 15.77 1.40
N VAL A 43 8.17 16.95 1.42
CA VAL A 43 9.36 17.27 0.62
C VAL A 43 10.62 17.19 1.48
N TRP A 44 11.60 16.45 0.97
CA TRP A 44 12.87 16.17 1.62
C TRP A 44 14.03 16.70 0.78
N ASP A 45 14.93 17.45 1.40
CA ASP A 45 16.21 17.86 0.84
C ASP A 45 17.25 16.77 1.16
N ILE A 46 17.81 16.16 0.12
CA ILE A 46 18.80 15.10 0.23
C ILE A 46 20.10 15.57 -0.41
N HIS A 47 21.20 15.53 0.34
CA HIS A 47 22.54 15.77 -0.18
C HIS A 47 23.28 14.43 -0.25
N THR A 48 23.87 14.18 -1.39
CA THR A 48 24.66 12.96 -1.62
C THR A 48 26.15 13.29 -1.62
N ASN A 49 26.97 12.26 -1.82
CA ASN A 49 28.39 12.41 -2.10
C ASN A 49 28.72 13.12 -3.42
N LYS A 50 27.75 13.31 -4.34
CA LYS A 50 27.97 13.93 -5.66
C LYS A 50 27.10 15.17 -5.91
N ASP A 51 25.85 15.14 -5.48
CA ASP A 51 24.81 16.08 -5.92
C ASP A 51 23.67 16.22 -4.89
N ARG A 52 22.62 16.97 -5.26
CA ARG A 52 21.48 17.28 -4.40
C ARG A 52 20.15 16.94 -5.08
N TRP A 53 19.21 16.45 -4.28
CA TRP A 53 17.92 15.94 -4.73
C TRP A 53 16.79 16.42 -3.82
N TRP A 54 15.60 16.55 -4.41
CA TRP A 54 14.35 16.54 -3.68
C TRP A 54 13.77 15.13 -3.69
N VAL A 55 13.28 14.65 -2.55
CA VAL A 55 12.38 13.49 -2.53
C VAL A 55 11.02 13.94 -2.02
N ILE A 56 9.97 13.63 -2.76
CA ILE A 56 8.61 14.03 -2.44
C ILE A 56 7.78 12.75 -2.24
N THR A 57 7.15 12.62 -1.08
CA THR A 57 6.29 11.48 -0.69
C THR A 57 4.83 11.73 -1.10
N GLY A 58 3.93 10.74 -0.91
CA GLY A 58 2.56 10.78 -1.46
C GLY A 58 2.44 10.16 -2.85
N GLY A 59 3.31 9.19 -3.13
CA GLY A 59 3.64 8.70 -4.48
C GLY A 59 5.14 8.82 -4.73
N THR A 60 5.93 8.33 -3.78
CA THR A 60 7.32 8.74 -3.54
C THR A 60 8.16 8.79 -4.80
N ASN A 61 8.82 9.92 -5.07
CA ASN A 61 9.69 10.09 -6.23
C ASN A 61 10.84 11.08 -5.95
N LEU A 62 11.92 11.01 -6.74
CA LEU A 62 13.13 11.82 -6.61
C LEU A 62 13.31 12.80 -7.77
N TYR A 63 13.76 14.01 -7.47
CA TYR A 63 13.94 15.11 -8.42
C TYR A 63 15.31 15.76 -8.25
N SER A 64 16.11 15.81 -9.31
CA SER A 64 17.44 16.44 -9.24
C SER A 64 17.29 17.95 -9.01
N GLN A 65 18.03 18.51 -8.05
CA GLN A 65 18.03 19.97 -7.84
C GLN A 65 18.67 20.73 -8.99
N ALA A 66 19.49 20.07 -9.82
CA ALA A 66 20.02 20.68 -11.04
C ALA A 66 18.92 20.94 -12.08
N GLN A 67 17.87 20.12 -12.09
CA GLN A 67 16.73 20.26 -13.01
C GLN A 67 15.56 21.01 -12.36
N PHE A 68 15.34 20.78 -11.07
CA PHE A 68 14.33 21.43 -10.25
C PHE A 68 15.02 22.29 -9.19
N PRO A 69 15.55 23.47 -9.57
CA PRO A 69 16.30 24.32 -8.64
C PRO A 69 15.43 24.89 -7.51
N ASN A 70 14.11 24.89 -7.70
CA ASN A 70 13.15 25.29 -6.69
C ASN A 70 12.30 24.09 -6.24
N MET A 71 12.13 23.98 -4.92
CA MET A 71 11.22 23.05 -4.25
C MET A 71 9.78 23.19 -4.78
N ASP A 72 9.27 24.40 -4.93
CA ASP A 72 7.88 24.63 -5.36
C ASP A 72 7.63 24.08 -6.77
N LEU A 73 8.65 24.18 -7.64
CA LEU A 73 8.61 23.65 -8.99
C LEU A 73 8.58 22.11 -8.97
N ALA A 74 9.42 21.49 -8.14
CA ALA A 74 9.44 20.04 -7.95
C ALA A 74 8.10 19.53 -7.41
N LEU A 75 7.55 20.21 -6.40
CA LEU A 75 6.29 19.84 -5.76
C LEU A 75 5.10 19.98 -6.71
N THR A 76 4.99 21.11 -7.42
CA THR A 76 3.91 21.33 -8.41
C THR A 76 3.94 20.28 -9.51
N PHE A 77 5.14 19.97 -10.02
CA PHE A 77 5.31 18.91 -11.02
C PHE A 77 4.95 17.53 -10.45
N HIS A 78 5.40 17.21 -9.24
CA HIS A 78 5.10 15.95 -8.56
C HIS A 78 3.61 15.74 -8.37
N ILE A 79 2.90 16.73 -7.83
CA ILE A 79 1.44 16.67 -7.64
C ILE A 79 0.76 16.46 -8.99
N GLY A 80 1.15 17.22 -10.03
CA GLY A 80 0.60 17.05 -11.37
C GLY A 80 0.87 15.66 -11.98
N LEU A 81 2.02 15.05 -11.68
CA LEU A 81 2.37 13.70 -12.07
C LEU A 81 1.52 12.66 -11.32
N MET A 82 1.41 12.79 -9.98
CA MET A 82 0.63 11.87 -9.14
C MET A 82 -0.86 11.91 -9.45
N LEU A 83 -1.37 13.09 -9.83
CA LEU A 83 -2.72 13.23 -10.38
C LEU A 83 -2.92 12.48 -11.69
N ARG A 84 -1.86 12.18 -12.45
CA ARG A 84 -1.97 11.51 -13.75
C ARG A 84 -1.67 10.04 -13.67
N ILE A 85 -0.86 9.55 -12.73
CA ILE A 85 -0.56 8.12 -12.61
C ILE A 85 -1.85 7.37 -12.22
N PRO A 86 -2.21 6.27 -12.90
CA PRO A 86 -3.34 5.44 -12.48
C PRO A 86 -3.14 5.00 -11.03
N ARG A 87 -4.08 5.35 -10.16
CA ARG A 87 -4.09 4.95 -8.75
C ARG A 87 -4.09 3.43 -8.66
N THR A 88 -3.28 2.87 -7.75
CA THR A 88 -3.33 1.43 -7.43
C THR A 88 -4.72 1.03 -6.93
N GLU A 89 -5.09 -0.25 -6.97
CA GLU A 89 -6.38 -0.74 -6.44
C GLU A 89 -6.62 -0.28 -4.98
N GLU A 90 -5.60 -0.33 -4.11
CA GLU A 90 -5.65 0.21 -2.73
C GLU A 90 -5.93 1.73 -2.65
N GLN A 91 -5.49 2.51 -3.66
CA GLN A 91 -5.79 3.94 -3.74
C GLN A 91 -7.18 4.21 -4.34
N GLN A 92 -7.71 3.29 -5.15
CA GLN A 92 -9.10 3.32 -5.62
C GLN A 92 -10.08 2.89 -4.53
N GLU A 93 -9.68 2.01 -3.61
CA GLU A 93 -10.49 1.59 -2.45
C GLU A 93 -10.85 2.76 -1.52
N ASN A 94 -9.96 3.75 -1.35
CA ASN A 94 -10.27 4.95 -0.58
C ASN A 94 -11.21 5.93 -1.31
N ASP A 95 -11.39 5.76 -2.63
CA ASP A 95 -12.33 6.52 -3.47
C ASP A 95 -13.66 5.79 -3.68
N LEU A 96 -13.94 4.73 -2.90
CA LEU A 96 -15.20 3.98 -2.98
C LEU A 96 -16.41 4.90 -2.77
N ARG A 97 -16.92 5.43 -3.89
CA ARG A 97 -18.25 6.04 -3.98
C ARG A 97 -19.22 4.94 -3.62
N VAL A 98 -19.81 5.02 -2.44
CA VAL A 98 -20.89 4.10 -2.09
C VAL A 98 -22.00 4.30 -3.13
N LEU A 99 -22.27 3.25 -3.91
CA LEU A 99 -23.10 3.29 -5.12
C LEU A 99 -24.39 4.14 -5.03
N PRO A 100 -25.14 4.18 -3.91
CA PRO A 100 -26.34 5.03 -3.80
C PRO A 100 -26.07 6.54 -3.81
N PHE A 101 -24.85 6.99 -3.48
CA PHE A 101 -24.49 8.40 -3.29
C PHE A 101 -23.59 8.98 -4.40
N GLU A 102 -23.25 8.19 -5.43
CA GLU A 102 -22.49 8.69 -6.58
C GLU A 102 -23.09 9.97 -7.19
N PRO A 103 -24.42 10.06 -7.44
CA PRO A 103 -25.02 11.29 -7.99
C PRO A 103 -24.89 12.51 -7.07
N VAL A 104 -24.73 12.29 -5.76
CA VAL A 104 -24.54 13.36 -4.77
C VAL A 104 -23.12 13.91 -4.86
N LEU A 105 -22.13 13.02 -5.00
CA LEU A 105 -20.73 13.38 -5.15
C LEU A 105 -20.46 14.10 -6.47
N GLU A 106 -21.03 13.62 -7.59
CA GLU A 106 -20.96 14.32 -8.88
C GLU A 106 -21.53 15.75 -8.78
N LYS A 107 -22.70 15.91 -8.13
CA LYS A 107 -23.28 17.24 -7.91
C LYS A 107 -22.42 18.13 -7.01
N MET A 108 -21.74 17.58 -6.00
CA MET A 108 -20.80 18.36 -5.19
C MET A 108 -19.60 18.88 -6.00
N GLU A 109 -19.07 18.05 -6.91
CA GLU A 109 -18.01 18.45 -7.85
C GLU A 109 -18.51 19.57 -8.78
N ASP A 110 -19.72 19.45 -9.33
CA ASP A 110 -20.34 20.47 -10.16
C ASP A 110 -20.52 21.81 -9.43
N VAL A 111 -20.88 21.79 -8.14
CA VAL A 111 -20.96 23.00 -7.32
C VAL A 111 -19.58 23.65 -7.18
N GLY A 112 -18.53 22.87 -6.89
CA GLY A 112 -17.16 23.37 -6.76
C GLY A 112 -16.62 23.99 -8.06
N ALA A 113 -16.90 23.35 -9.20
CA ALA A 113 -16.58 23.88 -10.52
C ALA A 113 -17.33 25.20 -10.80
N ALA A 114 -18.63 25.25 -10.51
CA ALA A 114 -19.43 26.47 -10.66
C ALA A 114 -18.94 27.61 -9.76
N MET A 115 -18.54 27.30 -8.52
CA MET A 115 -17.99 28.28 -7.58
C MET A 115 -16.67 28.88 -8.08
N THR A 116 -15.80 28.07 -8.66
CA THR A 116 -14.52 28.51 -9.24
C THR A 116 -14.71 29.50 -10.40
N GLN A 117 -15.81 29.36 -11.14
CA GLN A 117 -16.13 30.19 -12.31
C GLN A 117 -17.04 31.39 -11.99
N ALA A 118 -17.47 31.55 -10.73
CA ALA A 118 -18.48 32.54 -10.36
C ALA A 118 -17.90 33.96 -10.20
N HIS A 119 -18.36 34.90 -11.04
CA HIS A 119 -17.85 36.27 -11.07
C HIS A 119 -18.92 37.34 -10.90
N ASN A 120 -20.21 36.99 -10.99
CA ASN A 120 -21.32 37.93 -10.88
C ASN A 120 -22.51 37.38 -10.09
N LEU A 121 -23.51 38.23 -9.83
CA LEU A 121 -24.71 37.89 -9.07
C LEU A 121 -25.48 36.68 -9.61
N ALA A 122 -25.61 36.56 -10.94
CA ALA A 122 -26.32 35.43 -11.55
C ALA A 122 -25.55 34.12 -11.32
N ASP A 123 -24.21 34.18 -11.34
CA ASP A 123 -23.38 33.02 -11.04
C ASP A 123 -23.55 32.60 -9.57
N TYR A 124 -23.55 33.55 -8.63
CA TYR A 124 -23.76 33.26 -7.20
C TYR A 124 -25.12 32.63 -6.92
N GLN A 125 -26.18 33.14 -7.56
CA GLN A 125 -27.51 32.52 -7.50
C GLN A 125 -27.50 31.10 -8.07
N ALA A 126 -26.78 30.89 -9.18
CA ALA A 126 -26.65 29.58 -9.81
C ALA A 126 -25.86 28.58 -8.95
N VAL A 127 -24.87 29.03 -8.18
CA VAL A 127 -24.21 28.22 -7.14
C VAL A 127 -25.23 27.81 -6.08
N GLY A 128 -26.06 28.74 -5.59
CA GLY A 128 -27.15 28.44 -4.66
C GLY A 128 -28.12 27.38 -5.18
N VAL A 129 -28.47 27.42 -6.47
CA VAL A 129 -29.37 26.41 -7.10
C VAL A 129 -28.71 25.03 -7.06
N ARG A 130 -27.45 24.93 -7.48
CA ARG A 130 -26.71 23.66 -7.47
C ARG A 130 -26.53 23.09 -6.07
N CYS A 131 -26.24 23.93 -5.08
CA CYS A 131 -26.16 23.52 -3.68
C CYS A 131 -27.50 22.93 -3.19
N ARG A 132 -28.62 23.61 -3.49
CA ARG A 132 -29.96 23.13 -3.13
C ARG A 132 -30.28 21.79 -3.79
N GLU A 133 -29.96 21.63 -5.07
CA GLU A 133 -30.15 20.38 -5.79
C GLU A 133 -29.30 19.25 -5.21
N THR A 134 -28.08 19.55 -4.76
CA THR A 134 -27.19 18.58 -4.10
C THR A 134 -27.80 18.08 -2.80
N LEU A 135 -28.36 18.97 -1.98
CA LEU A 135 -29.08 18.60 -0.75
C LEU A 135 -30.32 17.74 -1.04
N LEU A 136 -31.04 18.01 -2.12
CA LEU A 136 -32.16 17.16 -2.56
C LEU A 136 -31.69 15.79 -3.06
N ALA A 137 -30.59 15.74 -3.80
CA ALA A 137 -30.00 14.48 -4.27
C ALA A 137 -29.54 13.60 -3.10
N LEU A 138 -28.94 14.20 -2.06
CA LEU A 138 -28.59 13.52 -0.81
C LEU A 138 -29.79 12.83 -0.17
N ILE A 139 -30.90 13.56 -0.02
CA ILE A 139 -32.13 13.01 0.56
C ILE A 139 -32.76 11.99 -0.38
N GLY A 140 -32.72 12.20 -1.69
CA GLY A 140 -33.19 11.23 -2.69
C GLY A 140 -32.45 9.90 -2.59
N ALA A 141 -31.12 9.94 -2.54
CA ALA A 141 -30.27 8.77 -2.34
C ALA A 141 -30.62 8.02 -1.05
N ALA A 142 -30.84 8.74 0.05
CA ALA A 142 -31.25 8.15 1.31
C ALA A 142 -32.65 7.50 1.23
N GLN A 143 -33.61 8.15 0.57
CA GLN A 143 -34.97 7.62 0.36
C GLN A 143 -34.96 6.33 -0.46
N ASP A 144 -34.10 6.24 -1.46
CA ASP A 144 -34.02 5.08 -2.34
C ASP A 144 -33.28 3.91 -1.69
N ALA A 145 -32.40 4.21 -0.72
CA ALA A 145 -31.62 3.21 -0.02
C ALA A 145 -32.40 2.43 1.05
N ALA A 146 -33.48 2.99 1.62
CA ALA A 146 -34.25 2.34 2.68
C ALA A 146 -35.68 2.87 2.82
N ALA A 147 -36.57 2.05 3.39
CA ALA A 147 -37.91 2.46 3.81
C ALA A 147 -37.87 3.07 5.22
N TRP A 148 -38.16 4.37 5.34
CA TRP A 148 -38.01 5.12 6.60
C TRP A 148 -39.32 5.37 7.36
N THR A 149 -40.47 5.34 6.68
CA THR A 149 -41.79 5.65 7.25
C THR A 149 -42.90 5.02 6.42
N ASP A 150 -44.00 4.66 7.07
CA ASP A 150 -45.23 4.15 6.41
C ASP A 150 -46.07 5.27 5.78
N ALA A 151 -45.83 6.53 6.18
CA ALA A 151 -46.55 7.71 5.68
C ALA A 151 -45.55 8.76 5.14
N PRO A 152 -44.99 8.55 3.94
CA PRO A 152 -43.96 9.43 3.40
C PRO A 152 -44.52 10.81 3.03
N PRO A 153 -43.82 11.91 3.39
CA PRO A 153 -44.15 13.25 2.88
C PRO A 153 -43.78 13.39 1.40
N GLN A 154 -44.10 14.54 0.79
CA GLN A 154 -43.67 14.84 -0.59
C GLN A 154 -42.15 14.64 -0.74
N ARG A 155 -41.73 13.99 -1.83
CA ARG A 155 -40.33 13.59 -2.03
C ARG A 155 -39.34 14.76 -1.95
N ALA A 156 -39.74 15.94 -2.44
CA ALA A 156 -38.95 17.17 -2.40
C ALA A 156 -39.00 17.93 -1.05
N ASN A 157 -39.76 17.44 -0.06
CA ASN A 157 -39.85 18.08 1.24
C ASN A 157 -38.62 17.76 2.10
N PHE A 158 -37.52 18.44 1.81
CA PHE A 158 -36.22 18.25 2.45
C PHE A 158 -36.32 18.21 3.98
N ARG A 159 -36.96 19.21 4.59
CA ARG A 159 -37.04 19.34 6.06
C ARG A 159 -37.75 18.16 6.71
N ALA A 160 -38.89 17.75 6.16
CA ALA A 160 -39.64 16.61 6.70
C ALA A 160 -38.84 15.30 6.59
N TRP A 161 -38.14 15.10 5.48
CA TRP A 161 -37.28 13.94 5.29
C TRP A 161 -36.05 13.95 6.19
N THR A 162 -35.41 15.10 6.42
CA THR A 162 -34.33 15.26 7.40
C THR A 162 -34.80 14.84 8.79
N GLU A 163 -36.00 15.25 9.21
CA GLU A 163 -36.55 14.81 10.49
C GLU A 163 -36.75 13.29 10.56
N ILE A 164 -37.40 12.70 9.55
CA ILE A 164 -37.72 11.27 9.50
C ILE A 164 -36.44 10.41 9.52
N ILE A 165 -35.52 10.68 8.59
CA ILE A 165 -34.31 9.87 8.39
C ILE A 165 -33.43 9.91 9.65
N PHE A 166 -33.11 11.11 10.17
CA PHE A 166 -32.18 11.22 11.29
C PHE A 166 -32.80 10.86 12.65
N ASN A 167 -34.14 10.85 12.78
CA ASN A 167 -34.80 10.23 13.94
C ASN A 167 -34.71 8.70 13.89
N ALA A 168 -34.86 8.10 12.70
CA ALA A 168 -34.74 6.65 12.53
C ALA A 168 -33.29 6.15 12.69
N LEU A 169 -32.30 6.90 12.16
CA LEU A 169 -30.88 6.57 12.26
C LEU A 169 -30.34 6.63 13.69
N LEU A 170 -30.88 7.54 14.50
CA LEU A 170 -30.38 7.84 15.84
C LEU A 170 -31.57 7.88 16.83
N PRO A 171 -32.19 6.74 17.18
CA PRO A 171 -33.46 6.72 17.91
C PRO A 171 -33.34 6.99 19.42
N SER A 172 -32.16 6.78 20.01
CA SER A 172 -31.97 6.89 21.48
C SER A 172 -31.88 8.33 21.99
N GLU A 173 -32.18 8.53 23.27
CA GLU A 173 -31.96 9.80 23.99
C GLU A 173 -30.47 10.15 24.12
N SER A 174 -29.60 9.15 24.22
CA SER A 174 -28.13 9.35 24.22
C SER A 174 -27.62 10.02 22.93
N ASN A 175 -28.37 9.89 21.84
CA ASN A 175 -28.03 10.49 20.55
C ASN A 175 -28.72 11.83 20.29
N LYS A 176 -29.43 12.40 21.26
CA LYS A 176 -30.17 13.66 21.09
C LYS A 176 -29.30 14.80 20.59
N GLU A 177 -28.12 15.00 21.18
CA GLU A 177 -27.20 16.08 20.79
C GLU A 177 -26.61 15.85 19.39
N ARG A 178 -26.22 14.61 19.07
CA ARG A 178 -25.71 14.24 17.74
C ARG A 178 -26.77 14.48 16.67
N ARG A 179 -27.99 14.00 16.91
CA ARG A 179 -29.15 14.17 16.03
C ARG A 179 -29.49 15.64 15.85
N GLY A 180 -29.44 16.44 16.91
CA GLY A 180 -29.65 17.89 16.88
C GLY A 180 -28.62 18.60 15.99
N ALA A 181 -27.34 18.32 16.18
CA ALA A 181 -26.25 18.93 15.40
C ALA A 181 -26.37 18.65 13.90
N ILE A 182 -26.65 17.40 13.52
CA ILE A 182 -26.83 17.00 12.11
C ILE A 182 -28.01 17.74 11.48
N LYS A 183 -29.17 17.71 12.14
CA LYS A 183 -30.39 18.37 11.64
C LYS A 183 -30.20 19.88 11.52
N GLN A 184 -29.59 20.51 12.51
CA GLN A 184 -29.32 21.95 12.49
C GLN A 184 -28.37 22.34 11.35
N THR A 185 -27.38 21.50 11.04
CA THR A 185 -26.44 21.72 9.94
C THR A 185 -27.16 21.64 8.59
N LEU A 186 -27.95 20.59 8.36
CA LEU A 186 -28.76 20.40 7.15
C LEU A 186 -29.79 21.53 6.97
N GLU A 187 -30.46 21.92 8.04
CA GLU A 187 -31.45 22.99 8.05
C GLU A 187 -30.81 24.36 7.75
N SER A 188 -29.62 24.61 8.29
CA SER A 188 -28.85 25.84 8.02
C SER A 188 -28.41 25.90 6.56
N ALA A 189 -27.86 24.80 6.03
CA ALA A 189 -27.46 24.70 4.62
C ALA A 189 -28.68 24.88 3.69
N TRP A 190 -29.80 24.22 3.99
CA TRP A 190 -31.05 24.34 3.22
C TRP A 190 -31.60 25.76 3.23
N THR A 191 -31.64 26.40 4.39
CA THR A 191 -32.18 27.77 4.52
C THR A 191 -31.29 28.78 3.80
N PHE A 192 -29.97 28.65 3.96
CA PHE A 192 -29.01 29.58 3.38
C PHE A 192 -28.95 29.46 1.86
N THR A 193 -28.92 28.25 1.31
CA THR A 193 -28.92 28.00 -0.14
C THR A 193 -30.19 28.51 -0.81
N ASN A 194 -31.36 28.31 -0.19
CA ASN A 194 -32.64 28.86 -0.68
C ASN A 194 -32.70 30.40 -0.65
N TRP A 195 -32.07 31.04 0.32
CA TRP A 195 -31.95 32.49 0.31
C TRP A 195 -31.05 32.95 -0.85
N LEU A 196 -29.90 32.30 -1.02
CA LEU A 196 -28.93 32.65 -2.06
C LEU A 196 -29.53 32.57 -3.47
N THR A 197 -30.40 31.58 -3.75
CA THR A 197 -31.09 31.46 -5.05
C THR A 197 -31.95 32.66 -5.43
N HIS A 198 -32.34 33.50 -4.46
CA HIS A 198 -33.23 34.65 -4.68
C HIS A 198 -32.62 35.98 -4.23
N ALA A 199 -31.39 35.97 -3.71
CA ALA A 199 -30.72 37.16 -3.19
C ALA A 199 -30.42 38.15 -4.32
N LYS A 200 -30.80 39.42 -4.16
CA LYS A 200 -30.57 40.49 -5.16
C LYS A 200 -29.23 41.20 -5.01
N SER A 201 -28.52 40.93 -3.91
CA SER A 201 -27.28 41.61 -3.53
C SER A 201 -26.26 40.61 -2.97
N ALA A 202 -26.32 39.35 -3.41
CA ALA A 202 -25.36 38.35 -3.01
C ALA A 202 -23.96 38.66 -3.56
N THR A 203 -22.97 38.24 -2.79
CA THR A 203 -21.55 38.40 -3.07
C THR A 203 -20.89 37.03 -3.23
N TRP A 204 -19.62 37.04 -3.65
CA TRP A 204 -18.82 35.82 -3.70
C TRP A 204 -18.75 35.12 -2.33
N LEU A 205 -18.67 35.87 -1.22
CA LEU A 205 -18.63 35.32 0.14
C LEU A 205 -19.91 34.54 0.48
N ASP A 206 -21.06 34.99 -0.04
CA ASP A 206 -22.32 34.30 0.15
C ASP A 206 -22.34 32.97 -0.64
N ALA A 207 -21.80 32.97 -1.86
CA ALA A 207 -21.67 31.74 -2.66
C ALA A 207 -20.69 30.74 -2.04
N ASP A 208 -19.54 31.22 -1.54
CA ASP A 208 -18.54 30.42 -0.84
C ASP A 208 -19.12 29.78 0.43
N MET A 209 -19.82 30.57 1.24
CA MET A 209 -20.46 30.06 2.45
C MET A 209 -21.56 29.04 2.13
N ALA A 210 -22.33 29.23 1.06
CA ALA A 210 -23.32 28.24 0.62
C ALA A 210 -22.66 26.94 0.16
N HIS A 211 -21.52 27.01 -0.53
CA HIS A 211 -20.73 25.85 -0.92
C HIS A 211 -20.22 25.09 0.31
N ALA A 212 -19.54 25.78 1.23
CA ALA A 212 -18.96 25.18 2.44
C ALA A 212 -20.04 24.54 3.35
N LEU A 213 -21.16 25.23 3.58
CA LEU A 213 -22.28 24.69 4.36
C LEU A 213 -22.87 23.42 3.71
N THR A 214 -22.96 23.40 2.38
CA THR A 214 -23.46 22.23 1.65
C THR A 214 -22.49 21.06 1.76
N GLN A 215 -21.18 21.30 1.59
CA GLN A 215 -20.16 20.26 1.76
C GLN A 215 -20.22 19.63 3.16
N GLN A 216 -20.24 20.46 4.20
CA GLN A 216 -20.31 19.99 5.58
C GLN A 216 -21.60 19.20 5.85
N ALA A 217 -22.74 19.72 5.38
CA ALA A 217 -24.04 19.07 5.54
C ALA A 217 -24.07 17.69 4.87
N VAL A 218 -23.56 17.59 3.63
CA VAL A 218 -23.49 16.34 2.87
C VAL A 218 -22.55 15.35 3.55
N GLN A 219 -21.34 15.77 3.92
CA GLN A 219 -20.35 14.89 4.55
C GLN A 219 -20.86 14.26 5.85
N ILE A 220 -21.43 15.09 6.74
CA ILE A 220 -21.96 14.62 8.02
C ILE A 220 -23.16 13.68 7.80
N ALA A 221 -24.08 14.04 6.91
CA ALA A 221 -25.26 13.23 6.61
C ALA A 221 -24.90 11.88 6.00
N MET A 222 -24.06 11.88 4.95
CA MET A 222 -23.61 10.67 4.27
C MET A 222 -22.94 9.72 5.24
N THR A 223 -22.04 10.21 6.10
CA THR A 223 -21.36 9.38 7.11
C THR A 223 -22.36 8.60 7.98
N GLN A 224 -23.44 9.25 8.43
CA GLN A 224 -24.45 8.58 9.27
C GLN A 224 -25.34 7.63 8.48
N ILE A 225 -25.76 8.01 7.27
CA ILE A 225 -26.61 7.17 6.43
C ILE A 225 -25.84 5.92 6.01
N LEU A 226 -24.61 6.06 5.55
CA LEU A 226 -23.74 4.96 5.14
C LEU A 226 -23.47 3.99 6.27
N ARG A 227 -23.13 4.52 7.46
CA ARG A 227 -22.92 3.70 8.65
C ARG A 227 -24.13 2.80 8.96
N ALA A 228 -25.34 3.34 8.84
CA ALA A 228 -26.56 2.57 9.08
C ALA A 228 -26.89 1.59 7.95
N LEU A 229 -26.71 1.98 6.69
CA LEU A 229 -26.89 1.08 5.54
C LEU A 229 -25.92 -0.11 5.59
N ARG A 230 -24.70 0.12 6.10
CA ARG A 230 -23.69 -0.91 6.36
C ARG A 230 -23.95 -1.73 7.63
N GLY A 231 -24.98 -1.38 8.41
CA GLY A 231 -25.34 -2.11 9.64
C GLY A 231 -24.28 -2.03 10.75
N VAL A 232 -23.46 -0.97 10.76
CA VAL A 232 -22.36 -0.83 11.72
C VAL A 232 -22.90 -0.38 13.08
N PRO A 233 -22.73 -1.17 14.16
CA PRO A 233 -23.23 -0.82 15.49
C PRO A 233 -22.43 0.32 16.13
N GLU A 234 -22.91 0.90 17.23
CA GLU A 234 -22.19 1.99 17.95
C GLU A 234 -20.98 1.49 18.71
N ALA A 235 -21.04 0.24 19.14
CA ALA A 235 -19.95 -0.49 19.74
C ALA A 235 -20.08 -1.96 19.34
N CYS A 236 -18.97 -2.67 19.39
CA CYS A 236 -18.93 -4.11 19.22
C CYS A 236 -19.96 -4.78 20.15
N PRO A 237 -20.94 -5.54 19.63
CA PRO A 237 -21.93 -6.24 20.46
C PRO A 237 -21.32 -7.27 21.41
N GLN A 238 -20.10 -7.74 21.11
CA GLN A 238 -19.41 -8.77 21.88
C GLN A 238 -18.56 -8.21 23.01
N CYS A 239 -17.72 -7.20 22.75
CA CYS A 239 -16.78 -6.67 23.74
C CYS A 239 -17.08 -5.23 24.20
N GLY A 240 -18.00 -4.53 23.54
CA GLY A 240 -18.32 -3.13 23.83
C GLY A 240 -17.30 -2.12 23.31
N SER A 241 -16.29 -2.54 22.54
CA SER A 241 -15.32 -1.62 21.92
C SER A 241 -16.01 -0.70 20.92
N SER A 242 -15.64 0.58 20.92
CA SER A 242 -16.08 1.55 19.90
C SER A 242 -15.22 1.51 18.63
N TYR A 243 -14.15 0.71 18.60
CA TYR A 243 -13.20 0.67 17.49
C TYR A 243 -13.57 -0.50 16.56
N LEU A 244 -14.24 -0.16 15.45
CA LEU A 244 -14.66 -1.08 14.40
C LEU A 244 -14.03 -0.62 13.09
N GLU A 245 -13.37 -1.54 12.38
CA GLU A 245 -12.74 -1.29 11.08
C GLU A 245 -13.50 -2.01 9.97
N PRO A 246 -13.53 -1.45 8.74
CA PRO A 246 -14.07 -2.15 7.59
C PRO A 246 -13.13 -3.30 7.18
N GLU A 247 -13.69 -4.46 6.93
CA GLU A 247 -13.01 -5.62 6.33
C GLU A 247 -13.63 -5.87 4.96
N HIS A 248 -12.80 -5.90 3.93
CA HIS A 248 -13.21 -6.12 2.54
C HIS A 248 -13.03 -7.57 2.13
N GLY A 249 -13.85 -8.01 1.18
CA GLY A 249 -13.71 -9.32 0.56
C GLY A 249 -14.53 -9.46 -0.71
N GLU A 250 -14.18 -10.47 -1.50
CA GLU A 250 -14.93 -10.83 -2.70
C GLU A 250 -15.83 -12.03 -2.44
N ASN A 251 -17.05 -11.97 -2.97
CA ASN A 251 -17.92 -13.12 -2.96
C ASN A 251 -17.62 -13.99 -4.18
N SER A 252 -17.14 -15.22 -3.95
CA SER A 252 -16.93 -16.24 -5.00
C SER A 252 -18.14 -16.48 -5.92
N SER A 253 -19.36 -16.16 -5.47
CA SER A 253 -20.60 -16.30 -6.25
C SER A 253 -20.97 -15.07 -7.08
N ALA A 254 -20.31 -13.92 -6.86
CA ALA A 254 -20.53 -12.66 -7.57
C ALA A 254 -19.16 -11.96 -7.81
N PRO A 255 -18.32 -12.50 -8.71
CA PRO A 255 -17.03 -11.91 -9.05
C PRO A 255 -17.23 -10.49 -9.61
N GLY A 256 -16.35 -9.56 -9.21
CA GLY A 256 -16.43 -8.15 -9.60
C GLY A 256 -17.25 -7.24 -8.67
N VAL A 257 -17.91 -7.79 -7.64
CA VAL A 257 -18.58 -6.99 -6.61
C VAL A 257 -17.74 -7.02 -5.32
N LEU A 258 -17.25 -5.87 -4.89
CA LEU A 258 -16.55 -5.73 -3.61
C LEU A 258 -17.58 -5.74 -2.47
N TRP A 259 -17.35 -6.55 -1.45
CA TRP A 259 -18.15 -6.59 -0.24
C TRP A 259 -17.36 -6.03 0.94
N GLU A 260 -18.05 -5.33 1.84
CA GLU A 260 -17.49 -4.79 3.07
C GLU A 260 -18.32 -5.24 4.27
N ARG A 261 -17.67 -5.61 5.37
CA ARG A 261 -18.32 -5.82 6.68
C ARG A 261 -17.55 -5.08 7.78
N PRO A 262 -18.21 -4.62 8.86
CA PRO A 262 -17.49 -4.11 10.01
C PRO A 262 -16.88 -5.28 10.82
N ALA A 263 -15.63 -5.16 11.23
CA ALA A 263 -14.93 -6.08 12.11
C ALA A 263 -14.45 -5.36 13.37
N CYS A 264 -14.52 -6.04 14.51
CA CYS A 264 -13.95 -5.53 15.75
C CYS A 264 -12.45 -5.82 15.79
N THR A 265 -11.64 -4.82 16.13
CA THR A 265 -10.18 -5.02 16.29
C THR A 265 -9.84 -5.74 17.59
N ASP A 266 -10.68 -5.56 18.61
CA ASP A 266 -10.42 -6.05 19.96
C ASP A 266 -11.00 -7.45 20.22
N CYS A 267 -11.77 -8.02 19.29
CA CYS A 267 -12.33 -9.37 19.38
C CYS A 267 -12.80 -9.89 18.02
N ASP A 268 -13.14 -11.18 17.91
CA ASP A 268 -13.50 -11.84 16.65
C ASP A 268 -14.92 -11.51 16.11
N TRP A 269 -15.54 -10.43 16.57
CA TRP A 269 -16.86 -10.04 16.08
C TRP A 269 -16.77 -9.46 14.67
N THR A 270 -17.59 -9.99 13.77
CA THR A 270 -17.77 -9.46 12.41
C THR A 270 -19.25 -9.24 12.11
N GLY A 271 -19.55 -8.13 11.42
CA GLY A 271 -20.89 -7.77 11.01
C GLY A 271 -21.30 -8.39 9.68
N ARG A 272 -22.49 -8.00 9.23
CA ARG A 272 -23.04 -8.46 7.95
C ARG A 272 -22.26 -7.84 6.79
N PRO A 273 -21.81 -8.63 5.79
CA PRO A 273 -21.22 -8.08 4.58
C PRO A 273 -22.29 -7.42 3.72
N VAL A 274 -21.97 -6.24 3.19
CA VAL A 274 -22.78 -5.48 2.24
C VAL A 274 -21.96 -5.19 0.98
N PRO A 275 -22.58 -5.22 -0.21
CA PRO A 275 -21.88 -4.87 -1.44
C PRO A 275 -21.59 -3.36 -1.44
N VAL A 276 -20.35 -2.97 -1.72
CA VAL A 276 -19.89 -1.57 -1.70
C VAL A 276 -19.44 -1.05 -3.06
N LEU A 277 -19.00 -1.93 -3.98
CA LEU A 277 -18.59 -1.56 -5.34
C LEU A 277 -19.04 -2.61 -6.34
N ASP A 278 -19.50 -2.16 -7.50
CA ASP A 278 -19.52 -2.95 -8.73
C ASP A 278 -18.36 -2.45 -9.59
N THR A 279 -17.32 -3.27 -9.74
CA THR A 279 -16.10 -2.92 -10.47
C THR A 279 -16.36 -2.67 -11.96
N GLU A 280 -17.49 -3.13 -12.52
CA GLU A 280 -17.87 -2.82 -13.91
C GLU A 280 -18.55 -1.44 -14.05
N ALA A 281 -19.13 -0.90 -12.98
CA ALA A 281 -19.89 0.35 -13.00
C ALA A 281 -19.14 1.57 -12.43
N GLY A 282 -18.03 1.35 -11.70
CA GLY A 282 -17.24 2.42 -11.10
C GLY A 282 -16.61 3.34 -12.14
N ARG A 283 -17.02 4.62 -12.18
CA ARG A 283 -16.32 5.64 -12.98
C ARG A 283 -15.04 6.05 -12.27
N PRO A 284 -13.85 5.89 -12.89
CA PRO A 284 -12.64 6.45 -12.33
C PRO A 284 -12.76 7.98 -12.25
N ILE A 285 -12.21 8.59 -11.20
CA ILE A 285 -12.14 10.06 -11.02
C ILE A 285 -11.49 10.75 -12.24
N ILE A 286 -10.70 10.00 -13.01
CA ILE A 286 -10.05 10.48 -14.23
C ILE A 286 -10.47 9.57 -15.40
N MET A 287 -11.34 10.08 -16.25
CA MET A 287 -11.66 9.47 -17.54
C MET A 287 -10.58 9.85 -18.55
N ARG A 288 -9.88 8.85 -19.11
CA ARG A 288 -8.93 9.05 -20.21
C ARG A 288 -9.60 8.64 -21.53
N GLU A 289 -9.76 9.58 -22.46
CA GLU A 289 -10.16 9.27 -23.83
C GLU A 289 -8.92 9.07 -24.70
N GLY A 290 -8.74 7.87 -25.28
CA GLY A 290 -7.62 7.51 -26.15
C GLY A 290 -7.68 6.04 -26.59
N GLU A 291 -6.95 5.67 -27.64
CA GLU A 291 -6.84 4.26 -28.07
C GLU A 291 -6.19 3.42 -26.96
N GLN A 292 -6.81 2.29 -26.59
CA GLN A 292 -6.21 1.33 -25.68
C GLN A 292 -5.02 0.67 -26.38
N THR A 293 -3.80 1.07 -26.02
CA THR A 293 -2.58 0.36 -26.39
C THR A 293 -2.18 -0.56 -25.23
N HIS A 294 -1.78 -1.80 -25.54
CA HIS A 294 -1.26 -2.73 -24.53
C HIS A 294 0.16 -2.40 -24.07
N GLU A 295 0.75 -1.31 -24.56
CA GLU A 295 2.07 -0.84 -24.14
C GLU A 295 2.00 -0.21 -22.75
N HIS A 296 2.22 -1.03 -21.74
CA HIS A 296 2.43 -0.58 -20.37
C HIS A 296 3.94 -0.35 -20.22
N SER A 297 4.36 0.90 -20.05
CA SER A 297 5.74 1.21 -19.69
C SER A 297 5.85 1.32 -18.18
N ILE A 298 6.23 0.22 -17.53
CA ILE A 298 6.78 0.30 -16.17
C ILE A 298 8.16 0.90 -16.32
N MET A 299 8.37 2.12 -15.83
CA MET A 299 9.70 2.70 -15.76
C MET A 299 10.56 1.85 -14.81
N THR A 300 11.47 1.04 -15.37
CA THR A 300 12.47 0.28 -14.62
C THR A 300 13.67 1.14 -14.22
N VAL A 301 13.92 2.24 -14.94
CA VAL A 301 15.03 3.16 -14.70
C VAL A 301 14.49 4.50 -14.17
N PRO A 302 14.97 4.99 -13.00
CA PRO A 302 14.57 6.30 -12.51
C PRO A 302 14.95 7.39 -13.51
N LEU A 303 14.02 8.30 -13.77
CA LEU A 303 14.17 9.40 -14.74
C LEU A 303 15.11 10.48 -14.17
N ARG A 304 16.42 10.20 -14.17
CA ARG A 304 17.45 11.10 -13.65
C ARG A 304 17.83 12.23 -14.62
N MET A 305 17.49 12.07 -15.90
CA MET A 305 17.76 13.05 -16.95
C MET A 305 16.53 13.28 -17.83
N ILE A 306 16.08 14.53 -17.93
CA ILE A 306 15.10 14.98 -18.93
C ILE A 306 15.87 15.76 -19.99
N ALA A 307 15.85 15.28 -21.23
CA ALA A 307 16.45 16.00 -22.36
C ALA A 307 15.70 17.32 -22.62
N LYS A 308 16.45 18.42 -22.73
CA LYS A 308 15.92 19.74 -23.10
C LYS A 308 15.77 19.85 -24.62
N PRO A 309 14.86 20.70 -25.13
CA PRO A 309 14.81 21.01 -26.55
C PRO A 309 16.17 21.57 -27.02
N GLY A 310 16.85 20.85 -27.91
CA GLY A 310 18.21 21.19 -28.40
C GLY A 310 19.32 20.27 -27.88
N ASP A 311 19.05 19.44 -26.89
CA ASP A 311 19.92 18.32 -26.55
C ASP A 311 19.98 17.34 -27.74
N PRO A 312 21.11 16.63 -27.95
CA PRO A 312 21.17 15.61 -28.98
C PRO A 312 19.99 14.67 -28.81
N VAL A 313 19.26 14.43 -29.92
CA VAL A 313 18.14 13.48 -29.95
C VAL A 313 18.62 12.20 -29.29
N ILE A 314 18.00 11.83 -28.16
CA ILE A 314 18.22 10.51 -27.57
C ILE A 314 18.00 9.55 -28.73
N ALA A 315 19.05 8.84 -29.13
CA ALA A 315 18.92 7.88 -30.20
C ALA A 315 17.73 6.99 -29.82
N PRO A 316 16.66 6.91 -30.64
CA PRO A 316 15.53 6.05 -30.34
C PRO A 316 16.10 4.68 -30.00
N LEU A 317 15.61 4.04 -28.93
CA LEU A 317 16.04 2.70 -28.51
C LEU A 317 16.14 1.82 -29.76
N GLN A 318 17.35 1.65 -30.28
CA GLN A 318 17.59 0.87 -31.47
C GLN A 318 17.54 -0.57 -31.01
N ALA A 319 16.38 -1.18 -31.28
CA ALA A 319 15.86 -2.43 -30.76
C ALA A 319 14.96 -2.24 -29.52
N MET A 320 13.70 -2.68 -29.65
CA MET A 320 12.92 -3.19 -28.52
C MET A 320 13.88 -4.02 -27.66
N GLU A 321 13.97 -3.72 -26.36
CA GLU A 321 14.69 -4.54 -25.40
C GLU A 321 14.13 -5.96 -25.45
N THR A 322 14.76 -6.79 -26.28
CA THR A 322 14.71 -8.25 -26.25
C THR A 322 15.85 -8.76 -25.36
N GLY A 323 16.31 -7.92 -24.43
CA GLY A 323 17.20 -8.32 -23.37
C GLY A 323 16.47 -9.25 -22.40
N PRO A 324 17.15 -10.24 -21.82
CA PRO A 324 16.56 -11.03 -20.74
C PRO A 324 16.09 -10.10 -19.61
N PRO A 325 14.97 -10.42 -18.94
CA PRO A 325 14.40 -9.57 -17.91
C PRO A 325 15.42 -9.31 -16.78
N GLU A 326 15.33 -8.16 -16.11
CA GLU A 326 16.24 -7.80 -15.00
C GLU A 326 16.29 -8.93 -13.96
N HIS A 327 17.51 -9.29 -13.55
CA HIS A 327 17.71 -10.40 -12.62
C HIS A 327 17.11 -10.08 -11.25
N VAL A 328 16.31 -11.00 -10.71
CA VAL A 328 15.77 -10.88 -9.35
C VAL A 328 16.87 -11.22 -8.36
N VAL A 329 16.90 -10.51 -7.22
CA VAL A 329 17.85 -10.77 -6.15
C VAL A 329 17.19 -11.52 -5.00
N TYR A 330 17.79 -12.65 -4.65
CA TYR A 330 17.36 -13.58 -3.63
C TYR A 330 18.36 -13.63 -2.47
N PHE A 331 17.85 -13.53 -1.23
CA PHE A 331 18.62 -13.70 -0.01
C PHE A 331 18.44 -15.10 0.57
N ALA A 332 19.53 -15.87 0.55
CA ALA A 332 19.63 -17.20 1.11
C ALA A 332 20.32 -17.16 2.47
N TYR A 333 19.71 -17.78 3.49
CA TYR A 333 20.27 -17.87 4.85
C TYR A 333 20.35 -19.32 5.38
N GLY A 334 19.97 -20.30 4.55
CA GLY A 334 19.93 -21.71 4.89
C GLY A 334 20.73 -22.56 3.90
N SER A 335 20.24 -23.76 3.58
CA SER A 335 20.97 -24.67 2.67
C SER A 335 21.17 -24.10 1.26
N ASN A 336 20.32 -23.15 0.83
CA ASN A 336 20.45 -22.47 -0.45
C ASN A 336 21.64 -21.49 -0.50
N MET A 337 22.35 -21.28 0.62
CA MET A 337 23.65 -20.59 0.59
C MET A 337 24.72 -21.41 -0.16
N SER A 338 24.54 -22.72 -0.33
CA SER A 338 25.45 -23.52 -1.17
C SER A 338 25.07 -23.34 -2.63
N THR A 339 25.99 -22.79 -3.44
CA THR A 339 25.73 -22.51 -4.86
C THR A 339 25.39 -23.78 -5.62
N VAL A 340 26.08 -24.89 -5.34
CA VAL A 340 25.80 -26.20 -5.97
C VAL A 340 24.37 -26.64 -5.76
N ARG A 341 23.87 -26.50 -4.53
CA ARG A 341 22.49 -26.86 -4.21
C ARG A 341 21.49 -25.92 -4.86
N LEU A 342 21.80 -24.62 -4.92
CA LEU A 342 20.91 -23.63 -5.51
C LEU A 342 20.79 -23.82 -7.03
N ARG A 343 21.92 -24.11 -7.71
CA ARG A 343 21.97 -24.35 -9.16
C ARG A 343 21.15 -25.55 -9.64
N GLU A 344 20.89 -26.55 -8.80
CA GLU A 344 19.96 -27.64 -9.14
C GLU A 344 18.53 -27.14 -9.40
N ARG A 345 18.17 -25.99 -8.83
CA ARG A 345 16.82 -25.40 -8.89
C ARG A 345 16.80 -24.14 -9.75
N MET A 346 17.89 -23.38 -9.73
CA MET A 346 18.08 -22.13 -10.48
C MET A 346 19.46 -22.14 -11.16
N PRO A 347 19.58 -22.75 -12.35
CA PRO A 347 20.84 -22.84 -13.07
C PRO A 347 21.52 -21.48 -13.33
N SER A 348 20.72 -20.41 -13.49
CA SER A 348 21.21 -19.05 -13.72
C SER A 348 21.78 -18.33 -12.49
N CYS A 349 21.77 -18.96 -11.30
CA CYS A 349 22.10 -18.24 -10.08
C CYS A 349 23.59 -17.84 -10.00
N GLU A 350 23.82 -16.55 -9.75
CA GLU A 350 25.14 -15.96 -9.54
C GLU A 350 25.24 -15.33 -8.15
N PRO A 351 26.30 -15.61 -7.37
CA PRO A 351 26.48 -15.01 -6.05
C PRO A 351 26.90 -13.54 -6.18
N LEU A 352 26.19 -12.65 -5.49
CA LEU A 352 26.46 -11.20 -5.44
C LEU A 352 27.30 -10.79 -4.23
N GLY A 353 27.28 -11.57 -3.15
CA GLY A 353 28.01 -11.28 -1.91
C GLY A 353 27.23 -11.63 -0.64
N ILE A 354 27.82 -11.33 0.51
CA ILE A 354 27.17 -11.52 1.82
C ILE A 354 26.28 -10.33 2.18
N ALA A 355 25.20 -10.59 2.90
CA ALA A 355 24.34 -9.55 3.45
C ALA A 355 23.77 -9.95 4.80
N THR A 356 23.32 -8.96 5.56
CA THR A 356 22.79 -9.09 6.91
C THR A 356 21.34 -8.66 6.93
N LEU A 357 20.46 -9.53 7.44
CA LEU A 357 19.05 -9.25 7.69
C LEU A 357 18.85 -8.88 9.17
N PRO A 358 18.61 -7.60 9.51
CA PRO A 358 18.39 -7.18 10.90
C PRO A 358 17.00 -7.57 11.42
N GLY A 359 16.84 -7.65 12.74
CA GLY A 359 15.56 -7.94 13.41
C GLY A 359 15.07 -9.38 13.24
N HIS A 360 15.99 -10.29 12.92
CA HIS A 360 15.68 -11.69 12.66
C HIS A 360 16.74 -12.58 13.32
N ALA A 361 16.32 -13.75 13.77
CA ALA A 361 17.19 -14.75 14.36
C ALA A 361 17.13 -16.06 13.58
N LEU A 362 18.31 -16.65 13.31
CA LEU A 362 18.39 -17.92 12.62
C LEU A 362 17.95 -19.06 13.54
N ARG A 363 16.96 -19.86 13.11
CA ARG A 363 16.43 -21.02 13.85
C ARG A 363 16.30 -22.23 12.95
N PHE A 364 16.44 -23.44 13.50
CA PHE A 364 16.33 -24.70 12.74
C PHE A 364 15.04 -25.45 13.05
N HIS A 365 13.93 -24.71 13.14
CA HIS A 365 12.64 -25.22 13.62
C HIS A 365 11.58 -25.36 12.53
N LYS A 366 11.91 -25.09 11.26
CA LYS A 366 10.92 -25.18 10.19
C LYS A 366 10.67 -26.65 9.84
N ARG A 367 9.43 -27.11 9.99
CA ARG A 367 9.00 -28.47 9.69
C ARG A 367 9.10 -28.75 8.19
N SER A 368 9.88 -29.77 7.85
CA SER A 368 10.00 -30.27 6.48
C SER A 368 9.25 -31.59 6.28
N LYS A 369 8.97 -31.95 5.03
CA LYS A 369 8.30 -33.22 4.65
C LYS A 369 9.07 -34.45 5.13
N ASP A 370 10.39 -34.32 5.30
CA ASP A 370 11.29 -35.35 5.84
C ASP A 370 11.28 -35.44 7.38
N LYS A 371 10.40 -34.68 8.04
CA LYS A 371 10.24 -34.56 9.50
C LYS A 371 11.45 -33.93 10.22
N SER A 372 12.41 -33.36 9.49
CA SER A 372 13.53 -32.61 10.07
C SER A 372 13.17 -31.14 10.25
N GLY A 373 13.95 -30.44 11.07
CA GLY A 373 14.00 -28.99 11.12
C GLY A 373 14.84 -28.41 9.97
N LYS A 374 14.41 -27.27 9.43
CA LYS A 374 15.13 -26.47 8.41
C LYS A 374 15.30 -25.02 8.89
N CYS A 375 16.19 -24.26 8.25
CA CYS A 375 16.46 -22.89 8.63
C CYS A 375 15.23 -21.99 8.48
N ASN A 376 15.03 -21.09 9.43
CA ASN A 376 14.08 -20.00 9.38
C ASN A 376 14.78 -18.72 9.85
N ALA A 377 14.54 -17.60 9.18
CA ALA A 377 14.86 -16.28 9.69
C ALA A 377 13.63 -15.81 10.49
N PHE A 378 13.60 -16.13 11.78
CA PHE A 378 12.45 -15.83 12.65
C PHE A 378 12.52 -14.38 13.11
N ALA A 379 11.46 -13.60 12.85
CA ALA A 379 11.39 -12.20 13.27
C ALA A 379 11.48 -12.06 14.79
N THR A 380 12.24 -11.08 15.27
CA THR A 380 12.53 -10.89 16.70
C THR A 380 12.88 -9.44 17.03
N ASP A 381 12.48 -8.99 18.21
CA ASP A 381 12.74 -7.64 18.72
C ASP A 381 14.05 -7.54 19.53
N ASP A 382 14.80 -8.63 19.67
CA ASP A 382 16.03 -8.69 20.47
C ASP A 382 17.28 -8.15 19.76
N GLY A 383 17.11 -7.52 18.60
CA GLY A 383 18.20 -6.94 17.81
C GLY A 383 19.13 -7.96 17.14
N GLN A 384 18.78 -9.26 17.16
CA GLN A 384 19.53 -10.27 16.41
C GLN A 384 19.47 -9.99 14.90
N SER A 385 20.46 -10.53 14.19
CA SER A 385 20.54 -10.43 12.74
C SER A 385 20.94 -11.76 12.12
N VAL A 386 20.42 -12.03 10.92
CA VAL A 386 20.76 -13.22 10.13
C VAL A 386 21.73 -12.83 9.03
N VAL A 387 22.92 -13.44 9.03
CA VAL A 387 23.87 -13.31 7.92
C VAL A 387 23.59 -14.39 6.88
N GLY A 388 23.53 -13.99 5.61
CA GLY A 388 23.27 -14.87 4.48
C GLY A 388 23.97 -14.39 3.20
N VAL A 389 23.61 -14.99 2.07
CA VAL A 389 24.21 -14.76 0.75
C VAL A 389 23.17 -14.24 -0.22
N LEU A 390 23.53 -13.23 -1.00
CA LEU A 390 22.74 -12.70 -2.09
C LEU A 390 23.06 -13.41 -3.39
N PHE A 391 22.03 -13.81 -4.12
CA PHE A 391 22.12 -14.38 -5.46
C PHE A 391 21.26 -13.58 -6.43
N SER A 392 21.77 -13.34 -7.65
CA SER A 392 20.95 -12.92 -8.80
C SER A 392 20.55 -14.13 -9.63
N PHE A 393 19.34 -14.11 -10.20
CA PHE A 393 18.84 -15.16 -11.08
C PHE A 393 17.83 -14.62 -12.10
N ASP A 394 17.58 -15.37 -13.17
CA ASP A 394 16.58 -15.06 -14.18
C ASP A 394 15.15 -15.19 -13.59
N PRO A 395 14.31 -14.14 -13.67
CA PRO A 395 12.91 -14.17 -13.22
C PRO A 395 12.10 -15.38 -13.70
N ALA A 396 12.39 -15.93 -14.88
CA ALA A 396 11.70 -17.11 -15.42
C ALA A 396 11.89 -18.37 -14.53
N GLU A 397 12.98 -18.43 -13.76
CA GLU A 397 13.29 -19.55 -12.87
C GLU A 397 12.56 -19.46 -11.51
N ARG A 398 11.90 -18.33 -11.21
CA ARG A 398 11.20 -18.09 -9.93
C ARG A 398 10.16 -19.16 -9.62
N ALA A 399 9.34 -19.55 -10.61
CA ALA A 399 8.30 -20.56 -10.41
C ALA A 399 8.87 -21.93 -10.03
N THR A 400 10.11 -22.25 -10.43
CA THR A 400 10.79 -23.49 -10.05
C THR A 400 11.28 -23.41 -8.60
N LEU A 401 11.76 -22.26 -8.16
CA LEU A 401 12.13 -22.02 -6.76
C LEU A 401 10.91 -22.08 -5.83
N ASP A 402 9.80 -21.43 -6.21
CA ASP A 402 8.56 -21.42 -5.41
C ASP A 402 8.01 -22.85 -5.19
N ARG A 403 8.07 -23.70 -6.23
CA ARG A 403 7.71 -25.12 -6.13
C ARG A 403 8.69 -25.90 -5.23
N ALA A 404 9.98 -25.58 -5.29
CA ALA A 404 11.01 -26.28 -4.53
C ALA A 404 10.98 -25.93 -3.03
N GLU A 405 10.69 -24.67 -2.69
CA GLU A 405 10.50 -24.22 -1.30
C GLU A 405 9.12 -24.61 -0.74
N GLY A 406 8.15 -24.86 -1.62
CA GLY A 406 6.81 -25.27 -1.25
C GLY A 406 5.99 -24.09 -0.74
N VAL A 407 5.96 -23.00 -1.52
CA VAL A 407 5.12 -21.82 -1.22
C VAL A 407 3.67 -22.26 -1.02
N GLY A 408 3.07 -21.83 0.10
CA GLY A 408 1.72 -22.28 0.52
C GLY A 408 1.68 -23.65 1.22
N ASN A 409 2.84 -24.30 1.43
CA ASN A 409 3.01 -25.55 2.17
C ASN A 409 4.21 -25.46 3.13
N GLY A 410 4.33 -24.33 3.84
CA GLY A 410 5.23 -24.14 4.99
C GLY A 410 6.34 -23.09 4.84
N TYR A 411 6.49 -22.46 3.68
CA TYR A 411 7.19 -21.17 3.53
C TYR A 411 6.29 -20.19 2.79
N GLU A 412 6.41 -18.91 3.13
CA GLU A 412 5.85 -17.78 2.40
C GLU A 412 6.99 -16.94 1.81
N HIS A 413 6.77 -16.39 0.61
CA HIS A 413 7.72 -15.45 0.05
C HIS A 413 7.60 -14.12 0.79
N ALA A 414 8.73 -13.51 1.12
CA ALA A 414 8.78 -12.22 1.77
C ALA A 414 9.79 -11.32 1.05
N THR A 415 9.51 -10.03 0.99
CA THR A 415 10.50 -9.03 0.60
C THR A 415 11.11 -8.45 1.86
N VAL A 416 12.40 -8.70 2.07
CA VAL A 416 13.13 -8.22 3.25
C VAL A 416 14.18 -7.20 2.84
N THR A 417 14.50 -6.28 3.75
CA THR A 417 15.61 -5.34 3.58
C THR A 417 16.86 -5.93 4.21
N VAL A 418 17.89 -6.15 3.41
CA VAL A 418 19.21 -6.62 3.88
C VAL A 418 20.26 -5.54 3.74
N ILE A 419 21.32 -5.64 4.52
CA ILE A 419 22.45 -4.71 4.56
C ILE A 419 23.70 -5.45 4.05
N ASN A 420 24.34 -4.99 2.98
CA ASN A 420 25.61 -5.57 2.53
C ASN A 420 26.79 -5.15 3.43
N ASP A 421 27.98 -5.66 3.14
CA ASP A 421 29.24 -5.33 3.82
C ASP A 421 29.62 -3.83 3.73
N GLU A 422 29.21 -3.15 2.66
CA GLU A 422 29.37 -1.69 2.50
C GLU A 422 28.32 -0.86 3.27
N GLY A 423 27.40 -1.48 4.00
CA GLY A 423 26.32 -0.81 4.73
C GLY A 423 25.13 -0.37 3.87
N ARG A 424 25.07 -0.78 2.60
CA ARG A 424 23.96 -0.48 1.68
C ARG A 424 22.76 -1.38 1.94
N ARG A 425 21.59 -0.78 2.05
CA ARG A 425 20.31 -1.49 2.22
C ARG A 425 19.73 -1.86 0.86
N ARG A 426 19.21 -3.09 0.72
CA ARG A 426 18.54 -3.55 -0.51
C ARG A 426 17.32 -4.42 -0.16
N LYS A 427 16.18 -4.13 -0.79
CA LYS A 427 15.01 -5.02 -0.76
C LYS A 427 15.22 -6.21 -1.67
N VAL A 428 15.07 -7.41 -1.13
CA VAL A 428 15.38 -8.67 -1.82
C VAL A 428 14.32 -9.72 -1.47
N LEU A 429 14.14 -10.66 -2.39
CA LEU A 429 13.27 -11.82 -2.17
C LEU A 429 13.90 -12.74 -1.13
N THR A 430 13.11 -13.24 -0.19
CA THR A 430 13.49 -14.36 0.68
C THR A 430 12.26 -15.23 0.97
N TYR A 431 12.45 -16.33 1.71
CA TYR A 431 11.36 -17.19 2.15
C TYR A 431 11.37 -17.28 3.68
N LEU A 432 10.22 -17.12 4.33
CA LEU A 432 10.06 -17.21 5.79
C LEU A 432 9.09 -18.34 6.15
N ALA A 433 9.34 -19.05 7.24
CA ALA A 433 8.48 -20.17 7.62
C ALA A 433 7.09 -19.66 8.06
N SER A 434 6.01 -20.24 7.52
CA SER A 434 4.66 -19.94 7.98
C SER A 434 4.49 -20.39 9.45
N PRO A 435 3.69 -19.68 10.27
CA PRO A 435 3.50 -20.01 11.69
C PRO A 435 3.13 -21.48 11.94
N ASP A 436 2.27 -22.06 11.11
CA ASP A 436 1.79 -23.45 11.21
C ASP A 436 2.88 -24.51 10.92
N ALA A 437 4.00 -24.09 10.35
CA ALA A 437 5.13 -24.95 9.98
C ALA A 437 6.31 -24.84 10.95
N ILE A 438 6.16 -24.16 12.09
CA ILE A 438 7.21 -23.99 13.09
C ILE A 438 7.08 -25.04 14.20
N ASP A 439 8.19 -25.66 14.58
CA ASP A 439 8.28 -26.63 15.68
C ASP A 439 9.70 -26.62 16.29
N ASP A 440 9.82 -25.98 17.46
CA ASP A 440 11.10 -25.79 18.17
C ASP A 440 11.73 -27.09 18.68
N ALA A 441 10.97 -28.20 18.72
CA ALA A 441 11.51 -29.50 19.12
C ALA A 441 12.30 -30.18 17.98
N LEU A 442 12.18 -29.68 16.75
CA LEU A 442 12.84 -30.27 15.59
C LEU A 442 14.34 -30.00 15.58
N LYS A 443 15.07 -30.94 14.98
CA LYS A 443 16.51 -30.82 14.72
C LYS A 443 16.77 -30.97 13.22
N PRO A 444 17.76 -30.26 12.67
CA PRO A 444 18.19 -30.52 11.30
C PRO A 444 18.88 -31.88 11.21
N TYR A 445 18.77 -32.54 10.05
CA TYR A 445 19.63 -33.67 9.76
C TYR A 445 21.07 -33.21 9.51
N SER A 446 22.03 -34.09 9.80
CA SER A 446 23.45 -33.81 9.64
C SER A 446 23.81 -33.36 8.23
N TRP A 447 23.31 -34.06 7.19
CA TRP A 447 23.56 -33.68 5.79
C TRP A 447 23.01 -32.30 5.45
N TYR A 448 21.88 -31.89 6.06
CA TYR A 448 21.30 -30.57 5.82
C TYR A 448 22.16 -29.48 6.43
N LYS A 449 22.63 -29.69 7.67
CA LYS A 449 23.58 -28.80 8.34
C LYS A 449 24.89 -28.69 7.55
N ASP A 450 25.37 -29.77 6.96
CA ASP A 450 26.58 -29.78 6.13
C ASP A 450 26.44 -28.86 4.89
N PHE A 451 25.25 -28.78 4.28
CA PHE A 451 24.99 -27.78 3.21
C PHE A 451 25.02 -26.34 3.69
N VAL A 452 24.45 -26.07 4.87
CA VAL A 452 24.48 -24.72 5.46
C VAL A 452 25.94 -24.31 5.72
N LEU A 453 26.71 -25.20 6.36
CA LEU A 453 28.14 -24.98 6.62
C LEU A 453 28.97 -24.82 5.34
N SER A 454 28.68 -25.62 4.31
CA SER A 454 29.33 -25.50 3.01
C SER A 454 29.07 -24.13 2.37
N GLY A 455 27.83 -23.64 2.38
CA GLY A 455 27.50 -22.31 1.88
C GLY A 455 28.14 -21.19 2.71
N CYS A 456 28.18 -21.34 4.03
CA CYS A 456 28.90 -20.41 4.90
C CYS A 456 30.39 -20.31 4.54
N ALA A 457 31.04 -21.44 4.31
CA ALA A 457 32.46 -21.51 3.96
C ALA A 457 32.73 -20.99 2.53
N GLU A 458 31.87 -21.35 1.58
CA GLU A 458 31.98 -20.95 0.16
C GLU A 458 31.98 -19.43 -0.01
N HIS A 459 31.11 -18.73 0.72
CA HIS A 459 30.93 -17.27 0.59
C HIS A 459 31.58 -16.45 1.72
N GLY A 460 32.37 -17.09 2.59
CA GLY A 460 33.16 -16.38 3.62
C GLY A 460 32.33 -15.69 4.69
N LEU A 461 31.27 -16.33 5.19
CA LEU A 461 30.46 -15.78 6.29
C LEU A 461 31.31 -15.61 7.57
N PRO A 462 31.02 -14.61 8.44
CA PRO A 462 31.81 -14.34 9.64
C PRO A 462 31.94 -15.56 10.55
N ALA A 463 33.17 -15.93 10.91
CA ALA A 463 33.46 -17.16 11.65
C ALA A 463 32.73 -17.21 13.00
N ASP A 464 32.65 -16.09 13.71
CA ASP A 464 31.96 -15.99 15.01
C ASP A 464 30.45 -16.24 14.87
N TYR A 465 29.83 -15.73 13.80
CA TYR A 465 28.43 -15.97 13.49
C TYR A 465 28.17 -17.45 13.18
N VAL A 466 29.02 -18.06 12.35
CA VAL A 466 28.91 -19.47 11.98
C VAL A 466 29.08 -20.38 13.20
N ALA A 467 30.03 -20.08 14.08
CA ALA A 467 30.25 -20.81 15.33
C ALA A 467 29.03 -20.74 16.26
N ALA A 468 28.50 -19.55 16.47
CA ALA A 468 27.40 -19.30 17.41
C ALA A 468 26.05 -19.86 16.93
N TYR A 469 25.70 -19.66 15.66
CA TYR A 469 24.32 -19.89 15.18
C TYR A 469 24.16 -21.11 14.27
N VAL A 470 25.25 -21.64 13.69
CA VAL A 470 25.18 -22.80 12.79
C VAL A 470 25.87 -24.01 13.41
N GLN A 471 27.13 -23.89 13.81
CA GLN A 471 27.92 -25.02 14.34
C GLN A 471 27.40 -25.50 15.71
N ALA A 472 26.96 -24.59 16.58
CA ALA A 472 26.42 -24.94 17.90
C ALA A 472 25.11 -25.76 17.85
N VAL A 473 24.38 -25.75 16.72
CA VAL A 473 23.08 -26.43 16.60
C VAL A 473 23.26 -27.95 16.54
N ALA A 474 22.58 -28.67 17.44
CA ALA A 474 22.59 -30.13 17.45
C ALA A 474 21.87 -30.70 16.22
N ALA A 475 22.54 -31.56 15.46
CA ALA A 475 21.98 -32.25 14.29
C ALA A 475 21.67 -33.72 14.62
N ALA A 476 20.64 -34.27 13.97
CA ALA A 476 20.30 -35.69 14.06
C ALA A 476 20.80 -36.46 12.83
N SER A 477 21.09 -37.75 12.98
CA SER A 477 21.30 -38.63 11.83
C SER A 477 19.97 -38.86 11.11
N ASP A 478 20.02 -38.91 9.78
CA ASP A 478 18.85 -39.20 8.97
C ASP A 478 18.52 -40.72 9.05
N PRO A 479 17.29 -41.11 9.44
CA PRO A 479 16.88 -42.51 9.42
C PRO A 479 16.87 -43.13 8.01
N ASP A 480 16.74 -42.30 6.97
CA ASP A 480 16.83 -42.72 5.56
C ASP A 480 18.28 -42.61 5.06
N THR A 481 19.02 -43.72 5.17
CA THR A 481 20.42 -43.80 4.76
C THR A 481 20.62 -43.63 3.26
N THR A 482 19.60 -43.91 2.43
CA THR A 482 19.67 -43.73 0.98
C THR A 482 19.59 -42.25 0.62
N ARG A 483 18.71 -41.50 1.28
CA ARG A 483 18.64 -40.05 1.14
C ARG A 483 19.92 -39.38 1.63
N ASP A 484 20.42 -39.76 2.81
CA ASP A 484 21.66 -39.20 3.37
C ASP A 484 22.84 -39.36 2.39
N ALA A 485 23.05 -40.57 1.87
CA ALA A 485 24.10 -40.84 0.89
C ALA A 485 23.95 -40.01 -0.39
N ARG A 486 22.72 -39.88 -0.91
CA ARG A 486 22.43 -39.09 -2.12
C ARG A 486 22.70 -37.60 -1.92
N GLU A 487 22.26 -37.03 -0.79
CA GLU A 487 22.47 -35.60 -0.51
C GLU A 487 23.94 -35.29 -0.20
N ARG A 488 24.65 -36.19 0.50
CA ARG A 488 26.10 -36.07 0.73
C ARG A 488 26.93 -36.20 -0.55
N ALA A 489 26.51 -37.03 -1.51
CA ALA A 489 27.20 -37.15 -2.80
C ALA A 489 27.24 -35.81 -3.56
N LYS A 490 26.19 -34.98 -3.43
CA LYS A 490 26.13 -33.64 -4.05
C LYS A 490 27.12 -32.66 -3.41
N LEU A 491 27.34 -32.78 -2.09
CA LEU A 491 28.35 -31.99 -1.38
C LEU A 491 29.78 -32.39 -1.77
N GLY A 492 30.04 -33.65 -2.10
CA GLY A 492 31.37 -34.18 -2.40
C GLY A 492 31.92 -33.85 -3.80
N ALA A 493 31.08 -33.36 -4.72
CA ALA A 493 31.49 -33.07 -6.10
C ALA A 493 32.37 -31.80 -6.25
N THR A 494 32.68 -31.09 -5.16
CA THR A 494 33.33 -29.77 -5.15
C THR A 494 34.82 -29.77 -4.78
N PHE A 495 35.44 -30.90 -4.43
CA PHE A 495 36.89 -30.95 -4.18
C PHE A 495 37.66 -31.45 -5.41
N SER A 496 37.75 -30.62 -6.45
CA SER A 496 38.79 -30.75 -7.47
C SER A 496 39.35 -29.36 -7.76
N PRO A 497 40.55 -29.01 -7.25
CA PRO A 497 41.15 -27.72 -7.53
C PRO A 497 41.53 -27.69 -9.00
N ALA A 498 40.97 -26.75 -9.76
CA ALA A 498 41.42 -26.47 -11.12
C ALA A 498 42.89 -26.02 -11.06
N SER A 499 43.74 -26.84 -11.67
CA SER A 499 45.19 -26.68 -11.85
C SER A 499 45.55 -25.63 -12.88
#